data_AF-A0A2W5EE43-F1
#
_entry.id   AF-A0A2W5EE43-F1
#
_cell.length_a   1.000
_cell.length_b   1.000
_cell.length_c   1.000
_cell.angle_alpha   90.00
_cell.angle_beta   90.00
_cell.angle_gamma   90.00
#
_symmetry.space_group_name_H-M   'P 1'
#
loop_
_entity.id
_entity.type
_entity.pdbx_description
1 polymer ?
#
loop_
_entity_poly.entity_id
_entity_poly.type
_entity_poly.pdbx_seq_one_letter_code
_entity_poly.pdbx_strand_id
1 'polypeptide(L)'
;MNNQKVYEQAQTTDALFVFEDNPLLRAGLKMSHLRMLVMIEEHGQVSAAAAAMNMTQPAASRMLSEMEAIVKSPLCQRASRGVVLT
;
A
#
# COMPACT_ATOMS: atom_id res chain seq x y z
N MET A 1 -23.54 -44.17 -12.37
CA MET A 1 -23.91 -42.77 -12.05
C MET A 1 -24.06 -42.67 -10.54
N ASN A 2 -23.03 -42.28 -9.77
CA ASN A 2 -22.48 -40.92 -9.65
C ASN A 2 -23.57 -39.85 -9.49
N ASN A 3 -23.70 -39.31 -8.27
CA ASN A 3 -23.69 -37.87 -7.99
C ASN A 3 -23.75 -37.52 -6.48
N GLN A 4 -23.10 -38.30 -5.61
CA GLN A 4 -23.02 -38.01 -4.17
C GLN A 4 -21.59 -37.77 -3.64
N LYS A 5 -20.59 -37.70 -4.53
CA LYS A 5 -19.18 -37.41 -4.18
C LYS A 5 -18.63 -36.11 -4.79
N VAL A 6 -19.47 -35.27 -5.41
CA VAL A 6 -19.00 -34.02 -6.07
C VAL A 6 -19.22 -32.77 -5.21
N TYR A 7 -20.03 -32.84 -4.15
CA TYR A 7 -20.28 -31.66 -3.29
C TYR A 7 -19.34 -31.57 -2.09
N GLU A 8 -18.33 -32.44 -2.01
CA GLU A 8 -17.27 -32.41 -0.99
C GLU A 8 -16.16 -31.38 -1.33
N GLN A 9 -16.35 -30.57 -2.37
CA GLN A 9 -15.40 -29.54 -2.80
C GLN A 9 -16.13 -28.26 -3.21
N ALA A 10 -16.69 -27.56 -2.22
CA ALA A 10 -16.88 -26.12 -2.30
C ALA A 10 -16.53 -25.53 -0.94
N GLN A 11 -15.22 -25.45 -0.69
CA GLN A 11 -14.64 -24.50 0.26
C GLN A 11 -15.21 -23.12 -0.10
N THR A 12 -16.23 -22.68 0.62
CA THR A 12 -16.80 -21.33 0.51
C THR A 12 -17.07 -20.80 1.91
N THR A 13 -16.07 -20.94 2.78
CA THR A 13 -16.08 -20.33 4.11
C THR A 13 -14.66 -19.95 4.52
N ASP A 14 -13.96 -19.15 3.71
CA ASP A 14 -12.67 -18.55 4.10
C ASP A 14 -12.47 -17.12 3.58
N ALA A 15 -13.54 -16.49 3.07
CA ALA A 15 -13.47 -15.15 2.47
C ALA A 15 -14.16 -14.05 3.29
N LEU A 16 -14.58 -14.33 4.55
CA LEU A 16 -15.21 -13.33 5.42
C LEU A 16 -14.41 -12.95 6.67
N PHE A 17 -13.16 -13.40 6.80
CA PHE A 17 -12.23 -12.93 7.84
C PHE A 17 -11.41 -11.69 7.41
N VAL A 18 -12.03 -10.79 6.64
CA VAL A 18 -11.45 -9.45 6.48
C VAL A 18 -11.95 -8.60 7.64
N PHE A 19 -11.02 -8.08 8.46
CA PHE A 19 -11.19 -7.09 9.53
C PHE A 19 -11.25 -7.52 11.01
N GLU A 20 -10.80 -8.71 11.42
CA GLU A 20 -10.47 -8.92 12.85
C GLU A 20 -9.00 -8.62 13.16
N ASP A 21 -8.14 -8.67 12.14
CA ASP A 21 -6.75 -8.30 12.24
C ASP A 21 -6.40 -7.22 11.19
N ASN A 22 -5.78 -6.13 11.63
CA ASN A 22 -5.32 -5.04 10.76
C ASN A 22 -3.79 -5.13 10.62
N PRO A 23 -3.25 -6.06 9.81
CA PRO A 23 -1.82 -6.35 9.75
C PRO A 23 -0.99 -5.13 9.34
N LEU A 24 -1.53 -4.26 8.48
CA LEU A 24 -0.85 -3.03 8.07
C LEU A 24 -0.78 -2.00 9.20
N LEU A 25 -1.84 -1.86 10.00
CA LEU A 25 -1.83 -0.97 11.16
C LEU A 25 -0.85 -1.50 12.22
N ARG A 26 -0.84 -2.82 12.46
CA ARG A 26 0.12 -3.47 13.37
C ARG A 26 1.57 -3.35 12.88
N ALA A 27 1.78 -3.37 11.57
CA ALA A 27 3.09 -3.15 10.95
C ALA A 27 3.53 -1.67 10.96
N GLY A 28 2.68 -0.74 11.41
CA GLY A 28 3.04 0.67 11.58
C GLY A 28 2.59 1.60 10.46
N LEU A 29 1.68 1.17 9.58
CA LEU A 29 1.08 2.07 8.58
C LEU A 29 0.26 3.17 9.27
N LYS A 30 0.56 4.43 8.97
CA LYS A 30 -0.07 5.62 9.58
C LYS A 30 -0.84 6.43 8.54
N MET A 31 -1.74 7.31 8.99
CA MET A 31 -2.43 8.24 8.08
C MET A 31 -1.48 9.19 7.33
N SER A 32 -0.32 9.52 7.89
CA SER A 32 0.73 10.29 7.20
C SER A 32 1.26 9.55 5.97
N HIS A 33 1.36 8.22 6.02
CA HIS A 33 1.78 7.38 4.89
C HIS A 33 0.79 7.49 3.74
N LEU A 34 -0.52 7.33 4.04
CA LEU A 34 -1.57 7.46 3.02
C LEU A 34 -1.62 8.87 2.41
N ARG A 35 -1.44 9.92 3.23
CA ARG A 35 -1.34 11.30 2.73
C ARG A 35 -0.15 11.48 1.79
N MET A 36 1.00 10.89 2.10
CA MET A 36 2.18 10.95 1.22
C MET A 36 1.88 10.38 -0.16
N LEU A 37 1.14 9.26 -0.24
CA LEU A 37 0.75 8.67 -1.53
C LEU A 37 -0.15 9.62 -2.35
N VAL A 38 -1.13 10.25 -1.71
CA VAL A 38 -1.99 11.25 -2.36
C VAL A 38 -1.16 12.42 -2.89
N MET A 39 -0.23 12.95 -2.08
CA MET A 39 0.62 14.06 -2.49
C MET A 39 1.59 13.68 -3.63
N ILE A 40 2.07 12.43 -3.66
CA ILE A 40 2.89 11.92 -4.78
C ILE A 40 2.05 11.88 -6.07
N GLU A 41 0.80 11.40 -6.00
CA GLU A 41 -0.09 11.36 -7.15
C GLU A 41 -0.42 12.75 -7.68
N GLU A 42 -0.72 13.71 -6.77
CA GLU A 42 -1.06 15.08 -7.15
C GLU A 42 0.12 15.85 -7.77
N HIS A 43 1.34 15.63 -7.28
CA HIS A 43 2.51 16.42 -7.69
C HIS A 43 3.46 15.69 -8.66
N GLY A 44 3.37 14.37 -8.77
CA GLY A 44 4.24 13.53 -9.59
C GLY A 44 5.72 13.53 -9.18
N GLN A 45 6.09 14.10 -8.02
CA GLN A 45 7.47 14.20 -7.54
C GLN A 45 7.54 14.09 -6.01
N VAL A 46 8.48 13.30 -5.50
CA VAL A 46 8.69 13.12 -4.05
C VAL A 46 9.12 14.41 -3.36
N SER A 47 9.95 15.24 -4.00
CA SER A 47 10.37 16.55 -3.46
C SER A 47 9.21 17.54 -3.35
N ALA A 48 8.33 17.57 -4.35
CA ALA A 48 7.16 18.44 -4.35
C ALA A 48 6.12 17.98 -3.32
N ALA A 49 5.88 16.67 -3.22
CA ALA A 49 5.04 16.08 -2.18
C ALA A 49 5.58 16.38 -0.76
N ALA A 50 6.91 16.30 -0.57
CA ALA A 50 7.56 16.65 0.68
C ALA A 50 7.31 18.11 1.07
N ALA A 51 7.46 19.04 0.11
CA ALA A 51 7.18 20.45 0.32
C ALA A 51 5.72 20.71 0.68
N ALA A 52 4.77 20.07 -0.03
CA ALA A 52 3.33 20.18 0.26
C ALA A 52 2.97 19.66 1.67
N MET A 53 3.70 18.68 2.17
CA MET A 53 3.55 18.15 3.53
C MET A 53 4.39 18.86 4.59
N ASN A 54 5.05 19.98 4.27
CA ASN A 54 5.96 20.71 5.17
C ASN A 54 7.07 19.81 5.76
N MET A 55 7.62 18.90 4.97
CA MET A 55 8.72 18.03 5.36
C MET A 55 9.91 18.12 4.41
N THR A 56 11.08 17.68 4.88
CA THR A 56 12.27 17.61 4.02
C THR A 56 12.17 16.40 3.08
N GLN A 57 12.80 16.49 1.90
CA GLN A 57 12.84 15.38 0.95
C GLN A 57 13.52 14.09 1.50
N PRO A 58 14.55 14.15 2.37
CA PRO A 58 15.05 12.97 3.09
C PRO A 58 14.00 12.33 4.00
N ALA A 59 13.19 13.12 4.71
CA ALA A 59 12.11 12.59 5.55
C ALA A 59 11.03 11.90 4.71
N ALA A 60 10.64 12.51 3.58
CA ALA A 60 9.72 11.91 2.61
C ALA A 60 10.26 10.59 2.03
N SER A 61 11.54 10.55 1.64
CA SER A 61 12.18 9.35 1.11
C SER A 61 12.19 8.22 2.15
N ARG A 62 12.50 8.55 3.42
CA ARG A 62 12.45 7.58 4.52
C ARG A 62 11.04 7.05 4.75
N MET A 63 10.03 7.92 4.72
CA MET A 63 8.63 7.54 4.86
C MET A 63 8.20 6.59 3.73
N LEU A 64 8.61 6.86 2.49
CA LEU A 64 8.34 5.99 1.35
C LEU A 64 8.99 4.61 1.52
N SER A 65 10.27 4.55 1.90
CA SER A 65 10.94 3.28 2.19
C SER A 65 10.30 2.51 3.34
N GLU A 66 9.81 3.20 4.37
CA GLU A 66 9.05 2.58 5.47
C GLU A 66 7.74 1.97 4.96
N MET A 67 6.99 2.69 4.11
CA MET A 67 5.77 2.17 3.49
C MET A 67 6.06 0.93 2.63
N GLU A 68 7.06 0.98 1.76
CA GLU A 68 7.45 -0.13 0.89
C GLU A 68 7.88 -1.37 1.69
N ALA A 69 8.56 -1.17 2.83
CA ALA A 69 8.89 -2.25 3.76
C ALA A 69 7.66 -2.86 4.43
N ILE A 70 6.68 -2.04 4.81
CA ILE A 70 5.41 -2.50 5.41
C ILE A 70 4.59 -3.32 4.41
N VAL A 71 4.42 -2.82 3.18
CA VAL A 71 3.60 -3.48 2.15
C VAL A 71 4.36 -4.55 1.37
N LYS A 72 5.68 -4.65 1.58
CA LYS A 72 6.59 -5.60 0.93
C LYS A 72 6.57 -5.50 -0.61
N SER A 73 6.35 -4.29 -1.12
CA SER A 73 6.28 -4.00 -2.55
C SER A 73 6.77 -2.58 -2.80
N PRO A 74 7.44 -2.31 -3.94
CA PRO A 74 7.63 -0.95 -4.42
C PRO A 74 6.27 -0.26 -4.54
N LEU A 75 6.21 1.01 -4.16
CA LEU A 75 5.02 1.86 -4.28
C LEU A 75 5.20 2.96 -5.31
N CYS A 76 6.43 3.17 -5.77
CA CYS A 76 6.81 4.25 -6.67
C CYS A 76 7.77 3.75 -7.74
N GLN A 77 7.53 4.12 -8.98
CA GLN A 77 8.42 3.89 -10.11
C GLN A 77 9.00 5.21 -10.64
N ARG A 78 10.25 5.17 -11.08
CA ARG A 78 10.87 6.32 -11.75
C ARG A 78 10.24 6.51 -13.13
N ALA A 79 9.78 7.73 -13.40
CA ALA A 79 9.30 8.15 -14.71
C ALA A 79 10.21 9.26 -15.28
N SER A 80 10.08 9.54 -16.58
CA SER A 80 10.90 10.56 -17.28
C SER A 80 10.82 11.96 -16.67
N ARG A 81 9.75 12.27 -15.93
CA ARG A 81 9.54 13.58 -15.27
C ARG A 81 9.18 13.50 -13.78
N GLY A 82 9.56 12.42 -13.10
CA GLY A 82 9.31 12.28 -11.67
C GLY A 82 9.04 10.84 -11.24
N VAL A 83 7.90 10.63 -10.59
CA VAL A 83 7.50 9.36 -9.98
C VAL A 83 6.03 9.09 -10.29
N VAL A 84 5.70 7.80 -10.49
CA VAL A 84 4.32 7.32 -10.66
C VAL A 84 4.09 6.18 -9.66
N LEU A 85 2.89 6.09 -9.10
CA LEU A 85 2.51 4.98 -8.23
C LEU A 85 2.38 3.68 -9.02
N THR A 86 2.74 2.54 -8.39
CA THR A 86 2.72 1.21 -9.02
C THR A 86 1.33 0.65 -9.24
#